data_AF-A0A5C3MN93-F1
#
_entry.id   AF-A0A5C3MN93-F1
#
_cell.length_a   1.000
_cell.length_b   1.000
_cell.length_c   1.000
_cell.angle_alpha   90.00
_cell.angle_beta   90.00
_cell.angle_gamma   90.00
#
_symmetry.space_group_name_H-M   'P 1'
#
loop_
_entity.id
_entity.type
_entity.pdbx_description
1 polymer ?
#
loop_
_entity_poly.entity_id
_entity_poly.type
_entity_poly.pdbx_seq_one_letter_code
_entity_poly.pdbx_strand_id
1 'polypeptide(L)'
;MANLTILRTYALKNPETLPSSILFSHTAKSLTIYDAYPKSMFHFLILPRVQEPLTTTELGSLRSLLKINKERAKEVITGLHEDAKAAKKEIEEEMLRRYGFKWDVWTGFHGAPSMEHLHVHVLSADLCSEKMKNKKHYNSFHPSLGFFLHIDEVLSWFDAEPSFYAAKAQLKPSTYEPILKEDLSCFHCNSVMKNMPTLKAHLHEEWNKIEKKSKAAHHKKRKLESDTIDASDVQIGQKKSKPDSSE
;
A
#
# COMPACT_ATOMS: atom_id res chain seq x y z
N MET A 1 19.41 -14.33 -15.43
CA MET A 1 19.49 -14.55 -13.96
C MET A 1 19.86 -13.29 -13.19
N ALA A 2 20.78 -12.43 -13.66
CA ALA A 2 21.20 -11.20 -12.95
C ALA A 2 20.07 -10.19 -12.59
N ASN A 3 18.95 -10.17 -13.33
CA ASN A 3 17.87 -9.20 -13.09
C ASN A 3 16.94 -9.54 -11.91
N LEU A 4 16.89 -10.80 -11.43
CA LEU A 4 15.95 -11.19 -10.37
C LEU A 4 16.42 -10.75 -8.97
N THR A 5 17.71 -10.50 -8.79
CA THR A 5 18.34 -10.26 -7.47
C THR A 5 18.70 -8.79 -7.25
N ILE A 6 18.24 -7.87 -8.10
CA ILE A 6 18.56 -6.44 -7.97
C ILE A 6 18.10 -5.87 -6.62
N LEU A 7 16.94 -6.29 -6.11
CA LEU A 7 16.45 -5.88 -4.79
C LEU A 7 17.38 -6.36 -3.67
N ARG A 8 17.88 -7.60 -3.74
CA ARG A 8 18.89 -8.12 -2.81
C ARG A 8 20.16 -7.26 -2.85
N THR A 9 20.57 -6.84 -4.04
CA THR A 9 21.76 -5.98 -4.21
C THR A 9 21.58 -4.65 -3.49
N TYR A 10 20.40 -4.04 -3.55
CA TYR A 10 20.12 -2.82 -2.78
C TYR A 10 20.12 -3.09 -1.27
N ALA A 11 19.48 -4.18 -0.82
CA ALA A 11 19.38 -4.54 0.59
C ALA A 11 20.72 -4.89 1.26
N LEU A 12 21.74 -5.22 0.48
CA LEU A 12 23.12 -5.46 0.94
C LEU A 12 23.99 -4.21 0.97
N LYS A 13 23.59 -3.13 0.30
CA LYS A 13 24.38 -1.89 0.23
C LYS A 13 24.18 -1.04 1.48
N ASN A 14 25.15 -0.16 1.73
CA ASN A 14 24.94 0.97 2.63
C ASN A 14 23.89 1.90 1.99
N PRO A 15 22.76 2.21 2.67
CA PRO A 15 21.70 3.07 2.14
C PRO A 15 22.24 4.37 1.53
N GLU A 16 23.21 5.02 2.16
CA GLU A 16 23.78 6.31 1.72
C GLU A 16 24.46 6.25 0.35
N THR A 17 24.80 5.04 -0.13
CA THR A 17 25.42 4.83 -1.45
C THR A 17 24.39 4.65 -2.57
N LEU A 18 23.10 4.52 -2.23
CA LEU A 18 22.03 4.39 -3.22
C LEU A 18 21.64 5.76 -3.76
N PRO A 19 21.45 5.91 -5.08
CA PRO A 19 20.93 7.14 -5.67
C PRO A 19 19.57 7.54 -5.08
N SER A 20 19.32 8.84 -4.92
CA SER A 20 18.02 9.37 -4.48
C SER A 20 16.87 9.09 -5.45
N SER A 21 17.18 8.77 -6.71
CA SER A 21 16.20 8.28 -7.69
C SER A 21 15.71 6.86 -7.40
N ILE A 22 16.40 6.12 -6.52
CA ILE A 22 16.07 4.76 -6.09
C ILE A 22 15.59 4.78 -4.65
N LEU A 23 16.38 5.35 -3.74
CA LEU A 23 16.11 5.37 -2.31
C LEU A 23 15.20 6.54 -1.94
N PHE A 24 14.05 6.22 -1.36
CA PHE A 24 13.14 7.22 -0.79
C PHE A 24 13.49 7.52 0.67
N SER A 25 13.61 6.47 1.48
CA SER A 25 13.97 6.56 2.90
C SER A 25 14.55 5.22 3.38
N HIS A 26 15.14 5.20 4.57
CA HIS A 26 15.60 3.96 5.19
C HIS A 26 15.52 4.04 6.71
N THR A 27 15.50 2.87 7.35
CA THR A 27 15.72 2.72 8.79
C THR A 27 17.01 1.94 9.03
N ALA A 28 17.29 1.60 10.29
CA ALA A 28 18.33 0.62 10.59
C ALA A 28 18.01 -0.75 9.98
N LYS A 29 16.73 -1.15 9.90
CA LYS A 29 16.30 -2.51 9.52
C LYS A 29 15.81 -2.65 8.06
N SER A 30 15.46 -1.56 7.40
CA SER A 30 14.78 -1.61 6.09
C SER A 30 15.19 -0.46 5.15
N LEU A 31 14.88 -0.64 3.87
CA LEU A 31 14.95 0.38 2.83
C LEU A 31 13.55 0.58 2.24
N THR A 32 13.14 1.83 2.02
CA THR A 32 11.98 2.16 1.20
C THR A 32 12.49 2.73 -0.13
N ILE A 33 12.17 2.06 -1.22
CA ILE A 33 12.63 2.44 -2.57
C ILE A 33 11.45 2.72 -3.50
N TYR A 34 11.70 3.52 -4.54
CA TYR A 34 10.76 3.66 -5.65
C TYR A 34 10.74 2.39 -6.51
N ASP A 35 9.55 1.90 -6.86
CA ASP A 35 9.45 0.83 -7.86
C ASP A 35 9.84 1.39 -9.24
N ALA A 36 10.78 0.75 -9.94
CA ALA A 36 11.26 1.21 -11.25
C ALA A 36 10.21 1.02 -12.37
N TYR A 37 9.18 0.21 -12.13
CA TYR A 37 8.09 -0.11 -13.04
C TYR A 37 6.74 0.06 -12.32
N PRO A 38 6.43 1.26 -11.81
CA PRO A 38 5.31 1.47 -10.89
C PRO A 38 3.98 1.07 -11.53
N LYS A 39 3.16 0.29 -10.84
CA LYS A 39 1.84 -0.14 -11.36
C LYS A 39 0.69 0.82 -11.06
N SER A 40 0.95 1.81 -10.21
CA SER A 40 0.04 2.88 -9.82
C SER A 40 0.78 4.22 -9.84
N MET A 41 0.08 5.33 -9.62
CA MET A 41 0.69 6.67 -9.52
C MET A 41 1.76 6.73 -8.43
N PHE A 42 1.50 6.10 -7.28
CA PHE A 42 2.48 5.91 -6.21
C PHE A 42 2.74 4.42 -6.06
N HIS A 43 4.01 4.02 -6.11
CA HIS A 43 4.39 2.62 -5.92
C HIS A 43 5.81 2.55 -5.36
N PHE A 44 5.90 2.06 -4.14
CA PHE A 44 7.13 1.86 -3.40
C PHE A 44 7.31 0.40 -3.05
N LEU A 45 8.55 0.01 -2.81
CA LEU A 45 8.92 -1.29 -2.26
C LEU A 45 9.64 -1.09 -0.94
N ILE A 46 9.28 -1.85 0.08
CA ILE A 46 10.00 -1.88 1.36
C ILE A 46 10.74 -3.18 1.48
N LEU A 47 12.06 -3.08 1.62
CA LEU A 47 13.01 -4.19 1.61
C LEU A 47 13.63 -4.33 3.01
N PRO A 48 13.58 -5.50 3.66
CA PRO A 48 14.38 -5.74 4.87
C PRO A 48 15.86 -5.81 4.48
N ARG A 49 16.71 -5.09 5.20
CA ARG A 49 18.17 -5.17 5.00
C ARG A 49 18.70 -6.53 5.43
N VAL A 50 19.76 -6.99 4.77
CA VAL A 50 20.41 -8.27 5.12
C VAL A 50 21.44 -8.02 6.22
N GLN A 51 21.14 -8.47 7.43
CA GLN A 51 21.98 -8.28 8.62
C GLN A 51 21.77 -9.47 9.55
N GLU A 52 22.83 -9.89 10.26
CA GLU A 52 22.74 -10.95 11.26
C GLU A 52 21.61 -10.65 12.28
N PRO A 53 20.76 -11.64 12.64
CA PRO A 53 20.86 -13.07 12.31
C PRO A 53 20.11 -13.51 11.03
N LEU A 54 19.68 -12.57 10.17
CA LEU A 54 18.88 -12.84 8.97
C LEU A 54 19.76 -12.96 7.73
N THR A 55 19.60 -14.06 7.01
CA THR A 55 20.36 -14.36 5.80
C THR A 55 19.62 -13.96 4.52
N THR A 56 20.35 -13.88 3.41
CA THR A 56 19.76 -13.65 2.07
C THR A 56 18.74 -14.71 1.66
N THR A 57 18.89 -15.94 2.16
CA THR A 57 18.01 -17.08 1.85
C THR A 57 16.69 -16.95 2.58
N GLU A 58 16.73 -16.61 3.87
CA GLU A 58 15.54 -16.38 4.70
C GLU A 58 14.77 -15.15 4.22
N LEU A 59 15.47 -14.09 3.84
CA LEU A 59 14.90 -12.89 3.23
C LEU A 59 14.69 -13.03 1.72
N GLY A 60 14.70 -14.25 1.16
CA GLY A 60 14.55 -14.46 -0.28
C GLY A 60 13.12 -14.18 -0.79
N SER A 61 12.11 -14.42 0.04
CA SER A 61 10.69 -14.20 -0.26
C SER A 61 9.85 -14.30 1.03
N LEU A 62 8.56 -13.95 0.97
CA LEU A 62 7.65 -14.15 2.12
C LEU A 62 7.59 -15.64 2.50
N ARG A 63 7.60 -16.53 1.51
CA ARG A 63 7.61 -17.99 1.73
C ARG A 63 8.85 -18.46 2.48
N SER A 64 10.01 -17.90 2.17
CA SER A 64 11.27 -18.25 2.86
C SER A 64 11.24 -17.78 4.30
N LEU A 65 10.79 -16.54 4.52
CA LEU A 65 10.71 -15.95 5.86
C LEU A 65 9.73 -16.74 6.76
N LEU A 66 8.53 -17.05 6.27
CA LEU A 66 7.50 -17.74 7.06
C LEU A 66 7.90 -19.16 7.51
N LYS A 67 8.95 -19.74 6.92
CA LYS A 67 9.48 -21.05 7.29
C LYS A 67 10.54 -21.03 8.39
N ILE A 68 11.02 -19.84 8.77
CA ILE A 68 11.96 -19.72 9.88
C ILE A 68 11.19 -19.76 11.21
N ASN A 69 11.90 -19.55 12.33
CA ASN A 69 11.25 -19.30 13.62
C ASN A 69 10.12 -18.24 13.49
N LYS A 70 8.94 -18.59 14.02
CA LYS A 70 7.68 -17.85 13.85
C LYS A 70 7.76 -16.46 14.46
N GLU A 71 8.36 -16.33 15.64
CA GLU A 71 8.49 -15.06 16.36
C GLU A 71 9.42 -14.10 15.60
N ARG A 72 10.55 -14.60 15.09
CA ARG A 72 11.48 -13.81 14.27
C ARG A 72 10.86 -13.39 12.94
N ALA A 73 10.10 -14.27 12.29
CA ALA A 73 9.34 -13.90 11.09
C ALA A 73 8.31 -12.80 11.40
N LYS A 74 7.57 -12.93 12.52
CA LYS A 74 6.60 -11.92 12.98
C LYS A 74 7.27 -10.58 13.21
N GLU A 75 8.43 -10.54 13.87
CA GLU A 75 9.19 -9.30 14.11
C GLU A 75 9.54 -8.59 12.80
N VAL A 76 10.03 -9.33 11.81
CA VAL A 76 10.38 -8.76 10.49
C VAL A 76 9.14 -8.18 9.80
N ILE A 77 8.03 -8.93 9.75
CA ILE A 77 6.80 -8.44 9.10
C ILE A 77 6.21 -7.24 9.84
N THR A 78 6.25 -7.21 11.17
CA THR A 78 5.81 -6.06 11.98
C THR A 78 6.63 -4.82 11.68
N GLY A 79 7.97 -4.92 11.63
CA GLY A 79 8.83 -3.78 11.29
C GLY A 79 8.55 -3.26 9.87
N LEU A 80 8.42 -4.15 8.89
CA LEU A 80 8.04 -3.77 7.53
C LEU A 80 6.64 -3.13 7.46
N HIS A 81 5.72 -3.54 8.33
CA HIS A 81 4.39 -2.93 8.42
C HIS A 81 4.43 -1.51 8.99
N GLU A 82 5.26 -1.26 10.00
CA GLU A 82 5.47 0.09 10.54
C GLU A 82 6.05 1.02 9.47
N ASP A 83 7.05 0.56 8.72
CA ASP A 83 7.61 1.30 7.59
C ASP A 83 6.58 1.53 6.48
N ALA A 84 5.72 0.53 6.21
CA ALA A 84 4.63 0.65 5.24
C ALA A 84 3.59 1.69 5.64
N LYS A 85 3.28 1.81 6.95
CA LYS A 85 2.41 2.88 7.47
C LYS A 85 3.04 4.26 7.28
N ALA A 86 4.34 4.39 7.53
CA ALA A 86 5.06 5.63 7.30
C ALA A 86 5.03 6.02 5.81
N ALA A 87 5.38 5.10 4.91
CA ALA A 87 5.32 5.32 3.46
C ALA A 87 3.90 5.65 2.97
N LYS A 88 2.87 4.97 3.50
CA LYS A 88 1.47 5.27 3.21
C LYS A 88 1.09 6.69 3.61
N LYS A 89 1.53 7.16 4.78
CA LYS A 89 1.28 8.53 5.25
C LYS A 89 1.88 9.56 4.28
N GLU A 90 3.14 9.37 3.87
CA GLU A 90 3.83 10.23 2.90
C GLU A 90 3.08 10.27 1.56
N ILE A 91 2.65 9.11 1.05
CA ILE A 91 1.83 9.03 -0.17
C ILE A 91 0.53 9.83 -0.02
N GLU A 92 -0.17 9.67 1.10
CA GLU A 92 -1.44 10.36 1.33
C GLU A 92 -1.29 11.88 1.46
N GLU A 93 -0.20 12.36 2.05
CA GLU A 93 0.15 13.78 2.10
C GLU A 93 0.45 14.31 0.69
N GLU A 94 1.17 13.53 -0.12
CA GLU A 94 1.47 13.86 -1.51
C GLU A 94 0.21 13.85 -2.40
N MET A 95 -0.73 12.94 -2.14
CA MET A 95 -2.04 12.90 -2.80
C MET A 95 -2.82 14.19 -2.54
N LEU A 96 -2.90 14.62 -1.27
CA LEU A 96 -3.54 15.88 -0.91
C LEU A 96 -2.84 17.07 -1.57
N ARG A 97 -1.51 17.10 -1.55
CA ARG A 97 -0.72 18.21 -2.11
C ARG A 97 -0.89 18.35 -3.62
N ARG A 98 -0.87 17.23 -4.36
CA ARG A 98 -0.91 17.23 -5.84
C ARG A 98 -2.32 17.21 -6.43
N TYR A 99 -3.26 16.56 -5.76
CA TYR A 99 -4.59 16.28 -6.32
C TYR A 99 -5.73 16.89 -5.50
N GLY A 100 -5.48 17.29 -4.25
CA GLY A 100 -6.49 17.89 -3.37
C GLY A 100 -7.47 16.90 -2.76
N PHE A 101 -7.23 15.59 -2.89
CA PHE A 101 -8.00 14.52 -2.27
C PHE A 101 -7.14 13.26 -2.11
N LYS A 102 -7.59 12.32 -1.27
CA LYS A 102 -6.96 11.01 -1.08
C LYS A 102 -7.80 9.91 -1.72
N TRP A 103 -7.13 8.84 -2.12
CA TRP A 103 -7.73 7.54 -2.43
C TRP A 103 -6.93 6.44 -1.73
N ASP A 104 -7.41 5.21 -1.80
CA ASP A 104 -6.84 4.12 -1.02
C ASP A 104 -5.36 3.86 -1.36
N VAL A 105 -4.63 3.37 -0.36
CA VAL A 105 -3.26 2.89 -0.48
C VAL A 105 -3.22 1.49 0.12
N TRP A 106 -2.74 0.54 -0.68
CA TRP A 106 -2.63 -0.87 -0.31
C TRP A 106 -1.19 -1.22 0.03
N THR A 107 -1.05 -2.11 1.01
CA THR A 107 0.23 -2.59 1.53
C THR A 107 0.20 -4.11 1.60
N GLY A 108 1.15 -4.78 0.95
CA GLY A 108 1.11 -6.24 0.89
C GLY A 108 2.21 -6.89 0.06
N PHE A 109 2.08 -8.20 -0.11
CA PHE A 109 3.03 -9.05 -0.83
C PHE A 109 2.36 -9.69 -2.04
N HIS A 110 3.17 -10.14 -3.00
CA HIS A 110 2.70 -11.10 -3.99
C HIS A 110 2.81 -12.53 -3.44
N GLY A 111 1.77 -13.34 -3.62
CA GLY A 111 1.77 -14.77 -3.25
C GLY A 111 2.80 -15.61 -4.02
N ALA A 112 3.13 -15.18 -5.25
CA ALA A 112 4.27 -15.67 -6.02
C ALA A 112 5.09 -14.47 -6.56
N PRO A 113 6.16 -14.04 -5.85
CA PRO A 113 6.90 -12.84 -6.23
C PRO A 113 7.69 -13.02 -7.53
N SER A 114 7.80 -11.94 -8.30
CA SER A 114 8.52 -11.93 -9.58
C SER A 114 10.02 -11.62 -9.46
N MET A 115 10.44 -11.07 -8.32
CA MET A 115 11.83 -10.77 -7.98
C MET A 115 12.22 -11.53 -6.71
N GLU A 116 13.50 -11.88 -6.62
CA GLU A 116 14.08 -12.37 -5.38
C GLU A 116 14.33 -11.22 -4.41
N HIS A 117 14.34 -11.57 -3.13
CA HIS A 117 14.35 -10.71 -1.96
C HIS A 117 12.94 -10.28 -1.54
N LEU A 118 12.64 -10.44 -0.25
CA LEU A 118 11.39 -10.05 0.36
C LEU A 118 11.12 -8.56 0.12
N HIS A 119 9.92 -8.23 -0.32
CA HIS A 119 9.51 -6.84 -0.53
C HIS A 119 8.02 -6.66 -0.27
N VAL A 120 7.68 -5.62 0.49
CA VAL A 120 6.30 -5.14 0.63
C VAL A 120 6.05 -4.11 -0.46
N HIS A 121 4.98 -4.30 -1.21
CA HIS A 121 4.43 -3.26 -2.08
C HIS A 121 3.64 -2.26 -1.25
N VAL A 122 3.90 -0.97 -1.44
CA VAL A 122 3.05 0.12 -0.96
C VAL A 122 2.62 0.93 -2.18
N LEU A 123 1.37 0.80 -2.58
CA LEU A 123 0.88 1.39 -3.82
C LEU A 123 -0.50 2.01 -3.69
N SER A 124 -0.74 3.08 -4.43
CA SER A 124 -2.03 3.73 -4.52
C SER A 124 -3.04 2.90 -5.34
N ALA A 125 -4.31 2.95 -4.97
CA ALA A 125 -5.40 2.13 -5.51
C ALA A 125 -5.96 2.65 -6.84
N ASP A 126 -5.11 3.18 -7.73
CA ASP A 126 -5.51 3.63 -9.07
C ASP A 126 -5.20 2.58 -10.16
N LEU A 127 -4.13 1.78 -9.98
CA LEU A 127 -3.70 0.71 -10.90
C LEU A 127 -3.63 1.12 -12.39
N CYS A 128 -3.45 2.41 -12.68
CA CYS A 128 -3.62 2.95 -14.03
C CYS A 128 -2.32 3.49 -14.66
N SER A 129 -1.16 3.20 -14.05
CA SER A 129 0.15 3.62 -14.57
C SER A 129 0.44 3.14 -16.00
N GLU A 130 1.27 3.89 -16.73
CA GLU A 130 1.82 3.48 -18.04
C GLU A 130 2.56 2.13 -17.99
N LYS A 131 3.18 1.77 -16.85
CA LYS A 131 3.85 0.46 -16.69
C LYS A 131 2.89 -0.68 -16.35
N MET A 132 1.60 -0.41 -16.14
CA MET A 132 0.55 -1.41 -16.07
C MET A 132 0.21 -1.91 -17.49
N LYS A 133 0.97 -2.88 -18.01
CA LYS A 133 0.94 -3.23 -19.44
C LYS A 133 0.06 -4.41 -19.81
N ASN A 134 -0.09 -5.39 -18.93
CA ASN A 134 -0.70 -6.67 -19.27
C ASN A 134 -1.59 -7.19 -18.13
N LYS A 135 -2.41 -8.20 -18.45
CA LYS A 135 -3.35 -8.84 -17.52
C LYS A 135 -2.66 -9.34 -16.24
N LYS A 136 -1.47 -9.94 -16.37
CA LYS A 136 -0.73 -10.43 -15.19
C LYS A 136 -0.36 -9.30 -14.24
N HIS A 137 0.05 -8.14 -14.76
CA HIS A 137 0.35 -6.98 -13.90
C HIS A 137 -0.89 -6.51 -13.15
N TYR A 138 -2.05 -6.46 -13.80
CA TYR A 138 -3.27 -5.99 -13.13
C TYR A 138 -3.76 -7.02 -12.10
N ASN A 139 -3.92 -8.28 -12.50
CA ASN A 139 -4.43 -9.33 -11.63
C ASN A 139 -3.52 -9.59 -10.42
N SER A 140 -2.21 -9.33 -10.52
CA SER A 140 -1.30 -9.48 -9.38
C SER A 140 -1.54 -8.47 -8.26
N PHE A 141 -2.15 -7.33 -8.57
CA PHE A 141 -2.48 -6.27 -7.60
C PHE A 141 -3.98 -6.13 -7.34
N HIS A 142 -4.82 -6.94 -7.99
CA HIS A 142 -6.26 -6.91 -7.73
C HIS A 142 -6.54 -7.33 -6.28
N PRO A 143 -7.15 -6.47 -5.45
CA PRO A 143 -7.19 -6.66 -3.99
C PRO A 143 -8.00 -7.89 -3.56
N SER A 144 -8.99 -8.32 -4.36
CA SER A 144 -9.85 -9.46 -4.02
C SER A 144 -9.54 -10.78 -4.73
N LEU A 145 -8.57 -10.83 -5.67
CA LEU A 145 -8.27 -12.07 -6.40
C LEU A 145 -7.41 -13.05 -5.56
N GLY A 146 -6.80 -12.58 -4.47
CA GLY A 146 -5.98 -13.41 -3.58
C GLY A 146 -4.52 -13.59 -4.02
N PHE A 147 -4.10 -12.99 -5.15
CA PHE A 147 -2.67 -12.93 -5.50
C PHE A 147 -1.92 -11.89 -4.66
N PHE A 148 -2.56 -10.76 -4.40
CA PHE A 148 -2.05 -9.72 -3.51
C PHE A 148 -2.44 -10.05 -2.07
N LEU A 149 -1.45 -10.35 -1.24
CA LEU A 149 -1.60 -10.71 0.16
C LEU A 149 -1.44 -9.45 1.01
N HIS A 150 -2.55 -8.92 1.51
CA HIS A 150 -2.53 -7.74 2.37
C HIS A 150 -1.69 -7.99 3.63
N ILE A 151 -0.87 -7.02 4.03
CA ILE A 151 0.07 -7.19 5.15
C ILE A 151 -0.65 -7.48 6.48
N ASP A 152 -1.82 -6.89 6.70
CA ASP A 152 -2.68 -7.17 7.85
C ASP A 152 -3.18 -8.62 7.85
N GLU A 153 -3.52 -9.17 6.67
CA GLU A 153 -3.90 -10.59 6.54
C GLU A 153 -2.71 -11.48 6.93
N VAL A 154 -1.52 -11.20 6.40
CA VAL A 154 -0.29 -11.95 6.71
C VAL A 154 0.03 -11.90 8.19
N LEU A 155 -0.10 -10.73 8.84
CA LEU A 155 0.09 -10.58 10.28
C LEU A 155 -0.90 -11.42 11.09
N SER A 156 -2.17 -11.50 10.66
CA SER A 156 -3.17 -12.31 11.36
C SER A 156 -2.87 -13.81 11.33
N TRP A 157 -2.10 -14.30 10.35
CA TRP A 157 -1.69 -15.71 10.30
C TRP A 157 -0.85 -16.12 11.50
N PHE A 158 -0.08 -15.18 12.08
CA PHE A 158 0.76 -15.48 13.24
C PHE A 158 -0.04 -15.73 14.51
N ASP A 159 -1.26 -15.23 14.60
CA ASP A 159 -2.14 -15.41 15.76
C ASP A 159 -3.14 -16.57 15.54
N ALA A 160 -3.13 -17.18 14.35
CA ALA A 160 -3.96 -18.32 14.01
C ALA A 160 -3.40 -19.64 14.56
N GLU A 161 -4.25 -20.67 14.52
CA GLU A 161 -3.90 -22.05 14.84
C GLU A 161 -2.65 -22.52 14.08
N PRO A 162 -1.75 -23.31 14.70
CA PRO A 162 -0.50 -23.74 14.07
C PRO A 162 -0.68 -24.41 12.70
N SER A 163 -1.76 -25.18 12.52
CA SER A 163 -2.09 -25.85 11.25
C SER A 163 -2.44 -24.84 10.14
N PHE A 164 -3.15 -23.77 10.48
CA PHE A 164 -3.50 -22.71 9.53
C PHE A 164 -2.25 -21.92 9.12
N TYR A 165 -1.42 -21.53 10.08
CA TYR A 165 -0.14 -20.87 9.79
C TYR A 165 0.74 -21.75 8.88
N ALA A 166 0.89 -23.04 9.20
CA ALA A 166 1.69 -23.97 8.41
C ALA A 166 1.16 -24.15 6.98
N ALA A 167 -0.16 -24.11 6.79
CA ALA A 167 -0.79 -24.17 5.46
C ALA A 167 -0.52 -22.88 4.66
N LYS A 168 -0.73 -21.71 5.26
CA LYS A 168 -0.50 -20.40 4.61
C LYS A 168 0.98 -20.18 4.27
N ALA A 169 1.90 -20.57 5.16
CA ALA A 169 3.35 -20.46 4.97
C ALA A 169 3.88 -21.26 3.76
N GLN A 170 3.10 -22.20 3.21
CA GLN A 170 3.52 -22.97 2.03
C GLN A 170 3.70 -22.10 0.80
N LEU A 171 2.87 -21.06 0.62
CA LEU A 171 2.86 -20.12 -0.51
C LEU A 171 3.33 -20.75 -1.84
N LYS A 172 2.67 -21.84 -2.26
CA LYS A 172 3.09 -22.60 -3.45
C LYS A 172 2.79 -21.78 -4.71
N PRO A 173 3.75 -21.53 -5.62
CA PRO A 173 3.49 -20.78 -6.85
C PRO A 173 2.34 -21.36 -7.67
N SER A 174 2.20 -22.69 -7.70
CA SER A 174 1.09 -23.39 -8.36
C SER A 174 -0.30 -23.00 -7.87
N THR A 175 -0.43 -22.49 -6.64
CA THR A 175 -1.69 -21.99 -6.08
C THR A 175 -2.02 -20.59 -6.59
N TYR A 176 -1.01 -19.76 -6.86
CA TYR A 176 -1.19 -18.33 -7.18
C TYR A 176 -1.09 -18.02 -8.67
N GLU A 177 -0.22 -18.70 -9.42
CA GLU A 177 -0.02 -18.44 -10.85
C GLU A 177 -1.30 -18.57 -11.71
N PRO A 178 -2.25 -19.48 -11.43
CA PRO A 178 -3.52 -19.53 -12.15
C PRO A 178 -4.34 -18.24 -12.03
N ILE A 179 -4.30 -17.58 -10.86
CA ILE A 179 -5.05 -16.33 -10.57
C ILE A 179 -4.68 -15.21 -11.56
N LEU A 180 -3.43 -15.21 -12.05
CA LEU A 180 -2.95 -14.22 -13.01
C LEU A 180 -3.59 -14.35 -14.40
N LYS A 181 -4.36 -15.42 -14.64
CA LYS A 181 -5.05 -15.68 -15.92
C LYS A 181 -6.53 -15.33 -15.88
N GLU A 182 -7.07 -15.07 -14.69
CA GLU A 182 -8.47 -14.66 -14.48
C GLU A 182 -8.87 -13.47 -15.35
N ASP A 183 -10.17 -13.26 -15.47
CA ASP A 183 -10.70 -12.13 -16.24
C ASP A 183 -10.32 -10.79 -15.64
N LEU A 184 -10.28 -9.76 -16.49
CA LEU A 184 -9.99 -8.39 -16.07
C LEU A 184 -11.25 -7.78 -15.45
N SER A 185 -11.52 -8.06 -14.18
CA SER A 185 -12.62 -7.43 -13.44
C SER A 185 -12.17 -6.14 -12.77
N CYS A 186 -13.01 -5.10 -12.77
CA CYS A 186 -12.75 -3.87 -12.02
C CYS A 186 -12.90 -4.10 -10.52
N PHE A 187 -11.91 -3.69 -9.71
CA PHE A 187 -11.97 -3.85 -8.25
C PHE A 187 -12.96 -2.91 -7.56
N HIS A 188 -13.49 -1.89 -8.24
CA HIS A 188 -14.52 -1.01 -7.69
C HIS A 188 -15.94 -1.54 -7.90
N CYS A 189 -16.23 -2.11 -9.08
CA CYS A 189 -17.60 -2.42 -9.49
C CYS A 189 -17.80 -3.85 -10.02
N ASN A 190 -16.74 -4.67 -10.04
CA ASN A 190 -16.71 -6.05 -10.54
C ASN A 190 -17.04 -6.23 -12.03
N SER A 191 -17.17 -5.14 -12.80
CA SER A 191 -17.41 -5.23 -14.24
C SER A 191 -16.21 -5.84 -14.97
N VAL A 192 -16.47 -6.80 -15.85
CA VAL A 192 -15.43 -7.49 -16.64
C VAL A 192 -15.08 -6.70 -17.89
N MET A 193 -13.78 -6.58 -18.16
CA MET A 193 -13.21 -5.83 -19.27
C MET A 193 -12.55 -6.78 -20.27
N LYS A 194 -12.77 -6.54 -21.56
CA LYS A 194 -12.23 -7.42 -22.62
C LYS A 194 -10.71 -7.34 -22.77
N ASN A 195 -10.11 -6.19 -22.47
CA ASN A 195 -8.68 -5.96 -22.63
C ASN A 195 -8.16 -4.82 -21.72
N MET A 196 -6.83 -4.73 -21.60
CA MET A 196 -6.15 -3.71 -20.79
C MET A 196 -6.53 -2.26 -21.14
N PRO A 197 -6.60 -1.84 -22.43
CA PRO A 197 -7.07 -0.51 -22.78
C PRO A 197 -8.46 -0.18 -22.22
N THR A 198 -9.43 -1.09 -22.40
CA THR A 198 -10.79 -0.89 -21.85
C THR A 198 -10.80 -0.82 -20.33
N LEU A 199 -9.99 -1.65 -19.67
CA LEU A 199 -9.85 -1.60 -18.22
C LEU A 199 -9.25 -0.28 -17.75
N LYS A 200 -8.17 0.21 -18.36
CA LYS A 200 -7.54 1.48 -17.97
C LYS A 200 -8.49 2.66 -18.14
N ALA A 201 -9.23 2.72 -19.25
CA ALA A 201 -10.24 3.74 -19.47
C ALA A 201 -11.29 3.71 -18.36
N HIS A 202 -11.78 2.51 -18.02
CA HIS A 202 -12.75 2.34 -16.94
C HIS A 202 -12.20 2.73 -15.55
N LEU A 203 -10.98 2.33 -15.21
CA LEU A 203 -10.34 2.72 -13.94
C LEU A 203 -10.14 4.24 -13.85
N HIS A 204 -9.84 4.91 -14.96
CA HIS A 204 -9.77 6.36 -15.00
C HIS A 204 -11.14 7.02 -14.76
N GLU A 205 -12.22 6.47 -15.31
CA GLU A 205 -13.58 6.92 -15.01
C GLU A 205 -13.95 6.72 -13.53
N GLU A 206 -13.62 5.58 -12.93
CA GLU A 206 -13.82 5.33 -11.50
C GLU A 206 -13.04 6.32 -10.64
N TRP A 207 -11.78 6.60 -10.98
CA TRP A 207 -10.95 7.58 -10.29
C TRP A 207 -11.56 8.99 -10.38
N ASN A 208 -12.06 9.41 -11.55
CA ASN A 208 -12.76 10.68 -11.73
C ASN A 208 -14.04 10.77 -10.88
N LYS A 209 -14.75 9.65 -10.67
CA LYS A 209 -15.91 9.60 -9.76
C LYS A 209 -15.48 9.78 -8.31
N ILE A 210 -14.38 9.14 -7.89
CA ILE A 210 -13.82 9.27 -6.54
C ILE A 210 -13.40 10.72 -6.30
N GLU A 211 -12.66 11.33 -7.22
CA GLU A 211 -12.24 12.73 -7.14
C GLU A 211 -13.44 13.67 -6.90
N LYS A 212 -14.46 13.58 -7.74
CA LYS A 212 -15.67 14.43 -7.64
C LYS A 212 -16.37 14.25 -6.29
N LYS A 213 -16.52 13.00 -5.83
CA LYS A 213 -17.14 12.68 -4.53
C LYS A 213 -16.31 13.24 -3.37
N SER A 214 -14.99 13.07 -3.40
CA SER A 214 -14.09 13.54 -2.34
C SER A 214 -14.07 15.06 -2.24
N LYS A 215 -14.00 15.77 -3.38
CA LYS A 215 -14.04 17.24 -3.42
C LYS A 215 -15.39 17.79 -2.95
N ALA A 216 -16.50 17.16 -3.33
CA ALA A 216 -17.83 17.54 -2.84
C ALA A 216 -17.97 17.34 -1.32
N ALA A 217 -17.49 16.21 -0.79
CA ALA A 217 -17.47 15.93 0.65
C ALA A 217 -16.62 16.94 1.42
N HIS A 218 -15.43 17.30 0.89
CA HIS A 218 -14.55 18.29 1.50
C HIS A 218 -15.19 19.69 1.53
N HIS A 219 -15.81 20.13 0.43
CA HIS A 219 -16.55 21.40 0.39
C HIS A 219 -17.69 21.42 1.41
N LYS A 220 -18.47 20.33 1.51
CA LYS A 220 -19.54 20.20 2.50
C LYS A 220 -19.01 20.29 3.93
N LYS A 221 -17.90 19.61 4.23
CA LYS A 221 -17.26 19.65 5.56
C LYS A 221 -16.79 21.06 5.93
N ARG A 222 -16.10 21.77 5.03
CA ARG A 222 -15.65 23.15 5.27
C ARG A 222 -16.81 24.11 5.51
N LYS A 223 -17.92 23.94 4.78
CA LYS A 223 -19.13 24.73 4.99
C LYS A 223 -19.75 24.47 6.37
N LEU A 224 -19.85 23.20 6.79
CA LEU A 224 -20.33 22.89 8.15
C LEU A 224 -19.43 23.49 9.23
N GLU A 225 -18.11 23.43 9.05
CA GLU A 225 -17.14 24.01 9.99
C GLU A 225 -17.27 25.54 10.07
N SER A 226 -17.41 26.24 8.93
CA SER A 226 -17.66 27.69 8.93
C SER A 226 -18.99 28.05 9.58
N ASP A 227 -20.07 27.34 9.23
CA ASP A 227 -21.41 27.60 9.77
C ASP A 227 -21.44 27.36 11.30
N THR A 228 -20.62 26.42 11.81
CA THR A 228 -20.49 26.13 13.25
C THR A 228 -19.71 27.23 13.98
N ILE A 229 -18.63 27.75 13.39
CA ILE A 229 -17.85 28.86 13.94
C ILE A 229 -18.73 30.11 14.03
N ASP A 230 -19.42 30.47 12.95
CA ASP A 230 -20.32 31.62 12.92
C ASP A 230 -21.43 31.51 13.98
N ALA A 231 -22.02 30.32 14.17
CA ALA A 231 -23.02 30.10 15.21
C ALA A 231 -22.48 30.26 16.64
N SER A 232 -21.22 29.86 16.88
CA SER A 232 -20.57 30.01 18.19
C SER A 232 -20.21 31.47 18.52
N ASP A 233 -19.78 32.25 17.53
CA ASP A 233 -19.47 33.67 17.69
C ASP A 233 -20.73 34.52 17.96
N VAL A 234 -21.86 34.18 17.32
CA VAL A 234 -23.16 34.81 17.60
C VAL A 234 -23.62 34.56 19.04
N GLN A 235 -23.42 33.35 19.58
CA GLN A 235 -23.78 33.02 20.97
C GLN A 235 -22.89 33.72 22.01
N ILE A 236 -21.60 33.94 21.72
CA ILE A 236 -20.69 34.69 22.60
C ILE A 236 -21.06 36.18 22.62
N GLY A 237 -21.46 36.74 21.47
CA GLY A 237 -21.93 38.13 21.36
C GLY A 237 -23.18 38.43 22.20
N GLN A 238 -24.15 37.51 22.23
CA GLN A 238 -25.40 37.68 22.99
C GLN A 238 -25.24 37.53 24.51
N LYS A 239 -24.22 36.82 25.00
CA LYS A 239 -23.96 36.69 26.45
C LYS A 239 -23.30 37.92 27.08
N LYS A 240 -22.63 38.76 26.28
CA LYS A 240 -21.94 39.98 26.77
C LYS A 240 -22.85 41.21 26.89
N SER A 241 -24.11 41.14 26.47
CA SER A 241 -25.03 42.29 26.43
C SER A 241 -26.13 42.30 27.50
N LYS A 242 -26.02 41.52 28.57
CA LYS A 242 -26.90 41.69 29.75
C LYS A 242 -26.24 42.66 30.74
N PRO A 243 -26.75 43.90 30.90
CA PRO A 243 -26.32 44.75 32.00
C PRO A 243 -26.90 44.20 33.31
N ASP A 244 -26.05 44.17 34.33
CA ASP A 244 -26.40 43.78 35.69
C ASP A 244 -27.30 44.87 36.28
N SER A 245 -28.59 44.60 36.41
CA SER A 245 -29.54 45.49 37.10
C SER A 245 -29.69 45.00 38.54
N SER A 246 -28.85 45.56 39.40
CA SER A 246 -28.98 45.52 40.86
C SER A 246 -30.04 46.50 41.33
N GLU A 247 -31.07 46.00 42.00
CA GLU A 247 -31.82 46.65 43.10
C GLU A 247 -32.38 45.56 44.03
#